data_AF-A0A822GU83-F1
#
_entry.id   AF-A0A822GU83-F1
#
_cell.length_a   1.000
_cell.length_b   1.000
_cell.length_c   1.000
_cell.angle_alpha   90.00
_cell.angle_beta   90.00
_cell.angle_gamma   90.00
#
_symmetry.space_group_name_H-M   'P 1'
#
loop_
_entity.id
_entity.type
_entity.pdbx_description
1 polymer ?
#
loop_
_entity_poly.entity_id
_entity_poly.type
_entity_poly.pdbx_seq_one_letter_code
_entity_poly.pdbx_strand_id
1 'polypeptide(L)'
;IDKNQLTESKLPDYPKANFNSNESSMNITEKLKRALSNIAPLLRDIFIEFSHILIKTLVGSYGQELLPNGLHALKPTASVVELVMHLCSQK
;
A
#
# COMPACT_ATOMS: atom_id res chain seq x y z
N ILE A 1 24.85 49.80 -11.61
CA ILE A 1 23.64 48.95 -11.61
C ILE A 1 24.15 47.53 -11.42
N ASP A 2 24.15 47.09 -10.16
CA ASP A 2 24.66 45.78 -9.73
C ASP A 2 23.80 44.65 -10.28
N LYS A 3 24.48 43.65 -10.85
CA LYS A 3 23.91 42.37 -11.25
C LYS A 3 24.10 41.39 -10.09
N ASN A 4 23.10 40.52 -9.89
CA ASN A 4 23.00 39.46 -8.89
C ASN A 4 22.56 39.93 -7.51
N GLN A 5 21.30 39.64 -7.17
CA GLN A 5 20.89 38.82 -6.00
C GLN A 5 19.38 38.57 -6.11
N LEU A 6 18.98 37.63 -6.98
CA LEU A 6 17.65 37.02 -6.92
C LEU A 6 17.80 35.78 -6.04
N THR A 7 17.38 35.97 -4.80
CA THR A 7 17.40 35.02 -3.69
C THR A 7 16.77 33.68 -4.05
N GLU A 8 17.50 32.60 -3.74
CA GLU A 8 17.05 31.22 -3.77
C GLU A 8 15.64 31.08 -3.18
N SER A 9 14.72 30.52 -3.98
CA SER A 9 13.43 30.07 -3.50
C SER A 9 13.64 28.92 -2.51
N LYS A 10 13.64 29.25 -1.22
CA LYS A 10 13.69 28.28 -0.11
C LYS A 10 12.44 27.41 -0.17
N LEU A 11 12.59 26.21 -0.72
CA LEU A 11 11.55 25.19 -0.76
C LEU A 11 11.25 24.74 0.68
N PRO A 12 9.98 24.54 1.07
CA PRO A 12 9.63 24.11 2.42
C PRO A 12 10.32 22.78 2.77
N ASP A 13 10.94 22.73 3.95
CA ASP A 13 11.63 21.54 4.48
C ASP A 13 10.59 20.48 4.79
N TYR A 14 10.38 19.55 3.86
CA TYR A 14 9.56 18.37 4.10
C TYR A 14 10.35 17.41 4.99
N PRO A 15 9.71 16.74 5.96
CA PRO A 15 10.35 15.67 6.72
C PRO A 15 10.92 14.63 5.75
N LYS A 16 12.25 14.54 5.67
CA LYS A 16 12.93 13.44 4.98
C LYS A 16 12.58 12.18 5.76
N ALA A 17 11.65 11.40 5.22
CA ALA A 17 11.36 10.07 5.75
C ALA A 17 12.70 9.31 5.85
N ASN A 18 13.11 9.01 7.08
CA ASN A 18 14.33 8.27 7.36
C ASN A 18 14.13 6.82 6.92
N PHE A 19 14.33 6.55 5.63
CA PHE A 19 14.46 5.21 5.12
C PHE A 19 15.85 4.72 5.49
N ASN A 20 15.95 3.99 6.60
CA ASN A 20 17.17 3.28 7.01
C ASN A 20 17.83 2.64 5.77
N SER A 21 19.11 2.96 5.54
CA SER A 21 19.93 2.57 4.39
C SER A 21 20.17 1.06 4.24
N ASN A 22 19.54 0.22 5.06
CA ASN A 22 19.54 -1.23 4.96
C ASN A 22 18.47 -1.78 3.99
N GLU A 23 17.60 -0.91 3.44
CA GLU A 23 16.55 -1.24 2.46
C GLU A 23 17.07 -1.51 1.04
N SER A 24 18.37 -1.31 0.77
CA SER A 24 18.95 -1.50 -0.57
C SER A 24 19.08 -2.97 -1.00
N SER A 25 19.08 -3.91 -0.05
CA SER A 25 19.24 -5.36 -0.32
C SER A 25 17.93 -6.16 -0.32
N MET A 26 16.80 -5.56 0.05
CA MET A 26 15.52 -6.26 0.15
C MET A 26 14.84 -6.33 -1.23
N ASN A 27 14.46 -7.53 -1.68
CA ASN A 27 13.68 -7.70 -2.91
C ASN A 27 12.28 -7.05 -2.78
N ILE A 28 11.67 -6.60 -3.88
CA ILE A 28 10.35 -5.96 -3.91
C ILE A 28 9.27 -6.76 -3.17
N THR A 29 9.28 -8.10 -3.28
CA THR A 29 8.33 -8.97 -2.57
C THR A 29 8.46 -8.83 -1.06
N GLU A 30 9.69 -8.72 -0.55
CA GLU A 30 9.98 -8.60 0.88
C GLU A 30 9.63 -7.19 1.39
N LYS A 31 9.90 -6.15 0.59
CA LYS A 31 9.44 -4.79 0.88
C LYS A 31 7.91 -4.72 0.95
N LEU A 32 7.23 -5.36 0.00
CA LEU A 32 5.78 -5.44 -0.05
C LEU A 32 5.20 -6.15 1.17
N LYS A 33 5.74 -7.32 1.52
CA LYS A 33 5.34 -8.05 2.73
C LYS A 33 5.48 -7.18 3.97
N ARG A 34 6.63 -6.55 4.15
CA ARG A 34 6.89 -5.71 5.33
C ARG A 34 5.90 -4.55 5.44
N ALA A 35 5.68 -3.83 4.33
CA ALA A 35 4.75 -2.71 4.30
C ALA A 35 3.31 -3.15 4.59
N LEU A 36 2.84 -4.20 3.91
CA LEU A 36 1.48 -4.71 4.07
C LEU A 36 1.25 -5.38 5.42
N SER A 37 2.20 -6.13 5.95
CA SER A 37 2.08 -6.77 7.28
C SER A 37 1.86 -5.74 8.39
N ASN A 38 2.53 -4.59 8.32
CA ASN A 38 2.35 -3.52 9.31
C ASN A 38 0.95 -2.90 9.27
N ILE A 39 0.32 -2.84 8.09
CA ILE A 39 -1.02 -2.24 7.93
C ILE A 39 -2.14 -3.27 7.86
N ALA A 40 -1.83 -4.57 7.83
CA ALA A 40 -2.80 -5.64 7.65
C ALA A 40 -3.94 -5.64 8.67
N PRO A 41 -3.71 -5.40 9.99
CA PRO A 41 -4.79 -5.30 10.97
C PRO A 41 -5.77 -4.16 10.65
N LEU A 42 -5.25 -2.95 10.38
CA LEU A 42 -6.06 -1.79 10.03
C LEU A 42 -6.82 -2.01 8.70
N LEU A 43 -6.17 -2.60 7.70
CA LEU A 43 -6.80 -2.88 6.42
C LEU A 43 -7.92 -3.92 6.56
N ARG A 44 -7.76 -4.89 7.47
CA ARG A 44 -8.80 -5.86 7.82
C ARG A 44 -10.00 -5.18 8.46
N ASP A 45 -9.77 -4.24 9.37
CA ASP A 45 -10.84 -3.48 10.01
C ASP A 45 -11.63 -2.66 8.97
N ILE A 46 -10.94 -1.97 8.06
CA ILE A 46 -11.55 -1.26 6.92
C ILE A 46 -12.36 -2.23 6.04
N PHE A 47 -11.82 -3.40 5.72
CA PHE A 47 -12.52 -4.38 4.86
C PHE A 47 -13.80 -4.92 5.50
N ILE A 48 -13.81 -5.07 6.82
CA ILE A 48 -14.99 -5.50 7.57
C ILE A 48 -16.01 -4.35 7.66
N GLU A 49 -15.57 -3.17 8.06
CA GLU A 49 -16.42 -1.98 8.24
C GLU A 49 -17.11 -1.55 6.95
N PHE A 50 -16.37 -1.54 5.84
CA PHE A 50 -16.88 -1.14 4.53
C PHE A 50 -17.28 -2.34 3.66
N SER A 51 -17.44 -3.53 4.23
CA SER A 51 -17.70 -4.77 3.49
C SER A 51 -18.87 -4.66 2.50
N HIS A 52 -19.97 -4.04 2.92
CA HIS A 52 -21.17 -3.82 2.10
C HIS A 52 -20.89 -3.11 0.77
N ILE A 53 -19.98 -2.14 0.75
CA ILE A 53 -19.65 -1.37 -0.45
C ILE A 53 -18.47 -2.00 -1.19
N LEU A 54 -17.46 -2.47 -0.45
CA LEU A 54 -16.28 -3.10 -1.01
C LEU A 54 -16.59 -4.38 -1.77
N ILE A 55 -17.62 -5.13 -1.39
CA ILE A 55 -18.01 -6.36 -2.12
C ILE A 55 -18.53 -6.05 -3.54
N LYS A 56 -19.13 -4.88 -3.74
CA LYS A 56 -19.62 -4.42 -5.05
C LYS A 56 -18.52 -3.77 -5.90
N THR A 57 -17.45 -3.29 -5.25
CA THR A 57 -16.35 -2.58 -5.91
C THR A 57 -15.14 -3.47 -6.16
N LEU A 58 -14.81 -4.38 -5.25
CA LEU A 58 -13.72 -5.34 -5.35
C LEU A 58 -14.21 -6.60 -6.08
N VAL A 59 -14.46 -6.43 -7.38
CA VAL A 59 -14.95 -7.49 -8.27
C VAL A 59 -13.85 -7.84 -9.26
N GLY A 60 -13.55 -9.12 -9.39
CA GLY A 60 -12.54 -9.60 -10.35
C GLY A 60 -13.05 -9.58 -11.78
N SER A 61 -12.15 -9.79 -12.75
CA SER A 61 -12.48 -9.70 -14.18
C SER A 61 -13.61 -10.63 -14.66
N TYR A 62 -13.97 -11.68 -13.90
CA TYR A 62 -15.09 -12.57 -14.22
C TYR A 62 -16.34 -12.30 -13.36
N GLY A 63 -16.40 -11.17 -12.66
CA GLY A 63 -17.54 -10.83 -11.80
C GLY A 63 -17.48 -11.46 -10.41
N GLN A 64 -16.39 -12.14 -10.05
CA GLN A 64 -16.26 -12.77 -8.73
C GLN A 64 -15.96 -11.74 -7.64
N GLU A 65 -16.55 -11.92 -6.46
CA GLU A 65 -16.24 -11.10 -5.28
C GLU A 65 -14.83 -11.41 -4.80
N LEU A 66 -14.00 -10.38 -4.66
CA LEU A 66 -12.61 -10.53 -4.21
C LEU A 66 -12.40 -10.17 -2.74
N LEU A 67 -13.39 -9.53 -2.11
CA LEU A 67 -13.34 -9.17 -0.70
C LEU A 67 -13.14 -10.37 0.23
N PRO A 68 -13.82 -11.53 0.04
CA PRO A 68 -13.60 -12.71 0.89
C PRO A 68 -12.15 -13.23 0.84
N ASN A 69 -11.57 -13.26 -0.36
CA ASN A 69 -10.18 -13.65 -0.57
C ASN A 69 -9.19 -12.62 -0.01
N GLY A 70 -9.50 -11.33 -0.14
CA GLY A 70 -8.72 -10.24 0.46
C GLY A 70 -8.67 -10.33 1.98
N LEU A 71 -9.80 -10.62 2.63
CA LEU A 71 -9.86 -10.87 4.07
C LEU A 71 -9.09 -12.14 4.48
N HIS A 72 -9.07 -13.17 3.63
CA HIS A 72 -8.25 -14.37 3.86
C HIS A 72 -6.76 -14.05 3.80
N ALA A 73 -6.32 -13.28 2.82
CA ALA A 73 -4.92 -12.87 2.64
C ALA A 73 -4.38 -11.97 3.78
N LEU A 74 -5.28 -11.35 4.55
CA LEU A 74 -4.95 -10.53 5.72
C LEU A 74 -4.88 -11.34 7.04
N LYS A 75 -5.12 -12.65 7.00
CA LYS A 75 -4.92 -13.51 8.17
C LYS A 75 -3.43 -13.59 8.50
N PRO A 76 -3.04 -13.67 9.80
CA PRO A 76 -1.64 -13.83 10.20
C PRO A 76 -0.94 -15.07 9.61
N THR A 77 -1.73 -16.08 9.23
CA THR A 77 -1.26 -17.34 8.66
C THR A 77 -1.14 -17.31 7.13
N ALA A 78 -1.62 -16.25 6.48
CA ALA A 78 -1.64 -16.10 5.03
C ALA A 78 -0.58 -15.09 4.57
N SER A 79 -0.16 -15.21 3.31
CA SER A 79 0.78 -14.27 2.74
C SER A 79 0.02 -13.00 2.31
N VAL A 80 0.35 -11.86 2.89
CA VAL A 80 -0.20 -10.55 2.46
C VAL A 80 0.10 -10.21 0.99
N VAL A 81 1.03 -10.92 0.34
CA VAL A 81 1.27 -10.83 -1.11
C VAL A 81 0.09 -11.36 -1.92
N GLU A 82 -0.67 -12.33 -1.38
CA GLU A 82 -1.88 -12.84 -2.02
C GLU A 82 -2.92 -11.74 -2.17
N LEU A 83 -3.00 -10.78 -1.25
CA LEU A 83 -3.90 -9.64 -1.37
C LEU A 83 -3.63 -8.86 -2.65
N VAL A 84 -2.36 -8.55 -2.95
CA VAL A 84 -1.98 -7.85 -4.18
C VAL A 84 -2.34 -8.67 -5.42
N MET A 85 -2.10 -9.99 -5.37
CA MET A 85 -2.43 -10.89 -6.46
C MET A 85 -3.94 -10.91 -6.75
N HIS A 86 -4.79 -10.92 -5.72
CA HIS A 86 -6.24 -10.84 -5.88
C HIS A 86 -6.68 -9.47 -6.42
N LEU A 87 -6.15 -8.35 -5.87
CA LEU A 87 -6.50 -7.00 -6.32
C LEU A 87 -6.07 -6.72 -7.77
N CYS A 88 -4.90 -7.23 -8.20
CA CYS A 88 -4.46 -7.10 -9.59
C CYS A 88 -5.34 -7.87 -10.59
N SER A 89 -6.22 -8.76 -10.10
CA SER A 89 -7.21 -9.47 -10.91
C SER A 89 -8.50 -8.67 -11.14
N GLN A 90 -8.56 -7.39 -10.73
CA GLN A 90 -9.70 -6.46 -10.90
C GLN A 90 -9.70 -5.67 -12.22
N LYS A 91 -9.05 -6.18 -13.28
CA LYS A 91 -9.06 -5.50 -14.58
C LYS A 91 -10.41 -5.56 -15.27
#